data_AF-A0A7V9B4I4-F1
#
_entry.id   AF-A0A7V9B4I4-F1
#
_cell.length_a   1.000
_cell.length_b   1.000
_cell.length_c   1.000
_cell.angle_alpha   90.00
_cell.angle_beta   90.00
_cell.angle_gamma   90.00
#
_symmetry.space_group_name_H-M   'P 1'
#
loop_
_entity.id
_entity.type
_entity.pdbx_description
1 polymer ?
#
loop_
_entity_poly.entity_id
_entity_poly.type
_entity_poly.pdbx_seq_one_letter_code
_entity_poly.pdbx_strand_id
1 'polypeptide(L)'
;MRRPPLVLVVVALQAALGCGGDDGEGGSAATTTDPGAGLDAEPVRERFAAGEPATGDPVARITVRSVAVDVLAFEGEGDVTHVVGSALPCVDDDLSVVLGASAFSTLAGMAAGDPIDVVVPVGRCRYEAGQVAVIDSADLARTRESVPDGAVLLLVTPGPEDGLSVVVVAARIGEVELDTTGTTSPSSTSTTSTVPVVQTPQPTGRAAVDAFLGAWQAGDRGAARAVADQVPVDLLFAVPVNRPSDRGCTQGDANQSVSCVYRLPTGELQVRAVPRQGGFIVDFVFHSGE
;
A
#
# COMPACT_ATOMS: atom_id res chain seq x y z
N MET A 1 -4.05 -33.77 -23.42
CA MET A 1 -4.49 -34.32 -22.13
C MET A 1 -5.30 -33.24 -21.44
N ARG A 2 -6.60 -33.45 -21.17
CA ARG A 2 -7.45 -32.45 -20.51
C ARG A 2 -7.10 -32.45 -19.01
N ARG A 3 -6.59 -31.34 -18.48
CA ARG A 3 -6.43 -31.17 -17.03
C ARG A 3 -7.84 -31.25 -16.39
N PRO A 4 -8.03 -32.00 -15.30
CA PRO A 4 -9.30 -32.01 -14.60
C PRO A 4 -9.64 -30.60 -14.12
N PRO A 5 -10.92 -30.17 -14.15
CA PRO A 5 -11.32 -28.89 -13.59
C PRO A 5 -10.96 -28.89 -12.10
N LEU A 6 -10.12 -27.94 -11.70
CA LEU A 6 -9.79 -27.71 -10.31
C LEU A 6 -11.04 -27.05 -9.70
N VAL A 7 -11.85 -27.84 -9.02
CA VAL A 7 -13.01 -27.33 -8.29
C VAL A 7 -12.45 -26.52 -7.12
N LEU A 8 -12.49 -25.20 -7.24
CA LEU A 8 -12.21 -24.27 -6.16
C LEU A 8 -13.29 -24.51 -5.09
N VAL A 9 -12.99 -25.35 -4.11
CA VAL A 9 -13.81 -25.48 -2.91
C VAL A 9 -13.56 -24.20 -2.12
N VAL A 10 -14.42 -23.20 -2.33
CA VAL A 10 -14.58 -22.09 -1.40
C VAL A 10 -15.06 -22.72 -0.10
N VAL A 11 -14.10 -23.07 0.76
CA VAL A 11 -14.42 -23.44 2.13
C VAL A 11 -14.96 -22.15 2.73
N ALA A 12 -16.28 -22.11 2.93
CA ALA A 12 -16.94 -21.01 3.57
C ALA A 12 -16.17 -20.67 4.85
N LEU A 13 -15.58 -19.48 4.89
CA LEU A 13 -14.92 -18.90 6.05
C LEU A 13 -16.02 -18.60 7.09
N GLN A 14 -16.60 -19.64 7.68
CA GLN A 14 -17.72 -19.57 8.62
C GLN A 14 -17.28 -19.56 10.08
N ALA A 15 -16.00 -19.34 10.38
CA ALA A 15 -15.49 -19.37 11.74
C ALA A 15 -15.00 -17.99 12.18
N ALA A 16 -15.86 -17.23 12.86
CA ALA A 16 -15.52 -16.38 14.04
C ALA A 16 -16.64 -15.44 14.53
N LEU A 17 -17.81 -15.36 13.89
CA LEU A 17 -18.97 -14.70 14.50
C LEU A 17 -19.75 -15.71 15.35
N GLY A 18 -19.28 -15.92 16.58
CA GLY A 18 -19.94 -16.79 17.54
C GLY A 18 -21.32 -16.25 17.96
N CYS A 19 -22.39 -16.82 17.43
CA CYS A 19 -23.71 -16.78 18.05
C CYS A 19 -23.70 -17.64 19.31
N GLY A 20 -23.28 -17.06 20.44
CA GLY A 20 -23.54 -17.61 21.76
C GLY A 20 -25.01 -17.41 22.11
N GLY A 21 -25.83 -18.46 21.95
CA GLY A 21 -27.13 -18.54 22.59
C GLY A 21 -26.94 -18.90 24.06
N ASP A 22 -27.30 -17.98 24.95
CA ASP A 22 -27.47 -18.23 26.38
C ASP A 22 -28.85 -17.72 26.78
N ASP A 23 -29.74 -18.67 27.08
CA ASP A 23 -31.08 -18.43 27.58
C ASP A 23 -31.00 -18.16 29.09
N GLY A 24 -30.91 -16.88 29.48
CA GLY A 24 -30.70 -16.49 30.88
C GLY A 24 -31.42 -15.20 31.28
N GLU A 25 -32.71 -15.33 31.62
CA GLU A 25 -33.55 -14.32 32.26
C GLU A 25 -32.89 -13.76 33.55
N GLY A 26 -32.59 -12.46 33.59
CA GLY A 26 -32.12 -11.79 34.81
C GLY A 26 -31.68 -10.35 34.58
N GLY A 27 -32.53 -9.39 34.95
CA GLY A 27 -32.34 -7.97 34.68
C GLY A 27 -31.08 -7.33 35.30
N SER A 28 -30.39 -6.54 34.48
CA SER A 28 -29.74 -5.29 34.88
C SER A 28 -29.44 -4.48 33.62
N ALA A 29 -29.97 -3.26 33.57
CA ALA A 29 -29.71 -2.33 32.48
C ALA A 29 -28.25 -1.84 32.56
N ALA A 30 -27.36 -2.58 31.91
CA ALA A 30 -26.06 -2.07 31.47
C ALA A 30 -26.21 -1.75 29.98
N THR A 31 -26.02 -0.47 29.64
CA THR A 31 -25.98 0.00 28.25
C THR A 31 -24.71 -0.58 27.61
N THR A 32 -24.82 -1.75 26.99
CA THR A 32 -23.81 -2.28 26.08
C THR A 32 -23.84 -1.45 24.80
N THR A 33 -22.80 -0.65 24.58
CA THR A 33 -22.55 0.01 23.31
C THR A 33 -22.31 -1.06 22.25
N ASP A 34 -23.12 -1.01 21.20
CA ASP A 34 -23.01 -1.81 19.99
C ASP A 34 -21.64 -1.58 19.30
N PRO A 35 -20.80 -2.60 19.07
CA PRO A 35 -19.54 -2.47 18.35
C PRO A 35 -19.75 -2.21 16.84
N GLY A 36 -21.00 -2.16 16.35
CA GLY A 36 -21.35 -1.79 14.97
C GLY A 36 -21.78 -0.34 14.78
N ALA A 37 -21.70 0.53 15.81
CA ALA A 37 -21.99 1.95 15.66
C ALA A 37 -20.88 2.64 14.85
N GLY A 38 -21.05 2.59 13.53
CA GLY A 38 -20.13 3.10 12.54
C GLY A 38 -19.59 4.49 12.89
N LEU A 39 -18.26 4.58 12.92
CA LEU A 39 -17.61 5.84 12.60
C LEU A 39 -18.19 6.26 11.25
N ASP A 40 -18.84 7.42 11.18
CA ASP A 40 -19.43 7.92 9.93
C ASP A 40 -18.34 7.91 8.85
N ALA A 41 -18.39 6.90 7.97
CA ALA A 41 -17.44 6.74 6.87
C ALA A 41 -17.62 7.86 5.84
N GLU A 42 -18.77 8.54 5.85
CA GLU A 42 -19.09 9.65 4.94
C GLU A 42 -18.07 10.80 4.97
N PRO A 43 -17.71 11.43 6.10
CA PRO A 43 -16.71 12.50 6.11
C PRO A 43 -15.30 12.06 5.68
N VAL A 44 -14.95 10.78 5.84
CA VAL A 44 -13.66 10.23 5.35
C VAL A 44 -13.74 9.99 3.84
N ARG A 45 -14.85 9.42 3.37
CA ARG A 45 -15.18 9.27 1.95
C ARG A 45 -15.23 10.61 1.24
N GLU A 46 -15.84 11.65 1.82
CA GLU A 46 -15.89 13.00 1.25
C GLU A 46 -14.52 13.64 1.15
N ARG A 47 -13.63 13.42 2.14
CA ARG A 47 -12.25 13.92 2.08
C ARG A 47 -11.41 13.21 1.02
N PHE A 48 -11.61 11.91 0.83
CA PHE A 48 -10.94 11.16 -0.24
C PHE A 48 -11.57 11.45 -1.61
N ALA A 49 -12.89 11.58 -1.70
CA ALA A 49 -13.61 11.95 -2.92
C ALA A 49 -13.33 13.41 -3.36
N ALA A 50 -13.01 14.30 -2.42
CA ALA A 50 -12.57 15.66 -2.72
C ALA A 50 -11.15 15.72 -3.32
N GLY A 51 -10.40 14.62 -3.28
CA GLY A 51 -9.06 14.49 -3.84
C GLY A 51 -8.81 13.05 -4.27
N GLU A 52 -9.57 12.57 -5.26
CA GLU A 52 -9.37 11.24 -5.86
C GLU A 52 -7.87 11.04 -6.15
N PRO A 53 -7.26 9.95 -5.67
CA PRO A 53 -5.85 9.70 -5.92
C PRO A 53 -5.61 9.66 -7.42
N ALA A 54 -4.65 10.44 -7.90
CA ALA A 54 -4.30 10.43 -9.30
C ALA A 54 -3.55 9.13 -9.63
N THR A 55 -3.60 8.69 -10.88
CA THR A 55 -2.78 7.58 -11.34
C THR A 55 -1.30 7.82 -10.98
N GLY A 56 -0.69 6.86 -10.30
CA GLY A 56 0.69 6.94 -9.79
C GLY A 56 0.82 7.46 -8.36
N ASP A 57 -0.27 7.89 -7.71
CA ASP A 57 -0.23 8.27 -6.29
C ASP A 57 -0.22 7.02 -5.39
N PRO A 58 0.55 7.02 -4.27
CA PRO A 58 0.47 5.93 -3.29
C PRO A 58 -0.87 5.99 -2.56
N VAL A 59 -1.60 4.89 -2.59
CA VAL A 59 -2.92 4.77 -1.93
C VAL A 59 -2.88 3.93 -0.67
N ALA A 60 -1.91 3.01 -0.56
CA ALA A 60 -1.74 2.19 0.63
C ALA A 60 -0.28 1.77 0.81
N ARG A 61 0.11 1.54 2.07
CA ARG A 61 1.28 0.74 2.44
C ARG A 61 0.79 -0.59 2.98
N ILE A 62 1.30 -1.69 2.44
CA ILE A 62 0.91 -3.05 2.80
C ILE A 62 2.12 -3.74 3.42
N THR A 63 1.94 -4.26 4.62
CA THR A 63 2.98 -4.96 5.36
C THR A 63 2.51 -6.38 5.71
N VAL A 64 3.25 -7.38 5.28
CA VAL A 64 3.06 -8.80 5.64
C VAL A 64 4.34 -9.32 6.28
N ARG A 65 4.37 -9.33 7.62
CA ARG A 65 5.60 -9.63 8.37
C ARG A 65 6.05 -11.08 8.23
N SER A 66 5.12 -12.04 8.10
CA SER A 66 5.45 -13.47 8.00
C SER A 66 6.31 -13.81 6.78
N VAL A 67 6.22 -13.00 5.72
CA VAL A 67 6.92 -13.19 4.44
C VAL A 67 7.78 -11.98 4.05
N ALA A 68 8.09 -11.11 5.03
CA ALA A 68 8.93 -9.92 4.88
C ALA A 68 8.53 -9.00 3.71
N VAL A 69 7.22 -8.80 3.51
CA VAL A 69 6.68 -7.86 2.52
C VAL A 69 6.37 -6.54 3.21
N ASP A 70 6.87 -5.45 2.63
CA ASP A 70 6.53 -4.07 3.00
C ASP A 70 6.60 -3.19 1.76
N VAL A 71 5.43 -2.86 1.21
CA VAL A 71 5.31 -2.27 -0.13
C VAL A 71 4.32 -1.12 -0.15
N LEU A 72 4.51 -0.19 -1.08
CA LEU A 72 3.52 0.83 -1.41
C LEU A 72 2.70 0.37 -2.59
N ALA A 73 1.38 0.38 -2.44
CA ALA A 73 0.42 0.22 -3.51
C ALA A 73 0.07 1.60 -4.08
N PHE A 74 0.05 1.69 -5.41
CA PHE A 74 -0.21 2.93 -6.15
C PHE A 74 -1.49 2.81 -6.96
N GLU A 75 -2.19 3.92 -7.19
CA GLU A 75 -3.39 3.92 -8.03
C GLU A 75 -3.02 3.73 -9.51
N GLY A 76 -3.50 2.66 -10.14
CA GLY A 76 -3.42 2.43 -11.59
C GLY A 76 -2.04 2.10 -12.20
N GLU A 77 -0.93 2.58 -11.64
CA GLU A 77 0.43 2.33 -12.13
C GLU A 77 1.43 2.06 -10.98
N GLY A 78 2.21 0.98 -11.09
CA GLY A 78 3.31 0.68 -10.15
C GLY A 78 3.63 -0.82 -10.06
N ASP A 79 4.70 -1.15 -9.36
CA ASP A 79 5.07 -2.55 -9.09
C ASP A 79 4.03 -3.25 -8.20
N VAL A 80 3.35 -2.47 -7.35
CA VAL A 80 2.15 -2.87 -6.62
C VAL A 80 1.09 -1.82 -6.93
N THR A 81 0.02 -2.25 -7.58
CA THR A 81 -1.04 -1.40 -8.13
C THR A 81 -2.37 -1.75 -7.46
N HIS A 82 -3.00 -0.76 -6.86
CA HIS A 82 -4.41 -0.83 -6.51
C HIS A 82 -5.25 -0.75 -7.78
N VAL A 83 -6.22 -1.67 -7.92
CA VAL A 83 -7.04 -1.75 -9.13
C VAL A 83 -8.06 -0.62 -9.12
N VAL A 84 -7.99 0.24 -10.14
CA VAL A 84 -8.95 1.33 -10.36
C VAL A 84 -10.38 0.77 -10.38
N GLY A 85 -11.27 1.36 -9.58
CA GLY A 85 -12.66 0.91 -9.44
C GLY A 85 -12.85 -0.28 -8.51
N SER A 86 -11.82 -0.73 -7.79
CA SER A 86 -12.00 -1.50 -6.55
C SER A 86 -12.07 -0.57 -5.35
N ALA A 87 -12.59 -1.07 -4.23
CA ALA A 87 -12.75 -0.27 -3.03
C ALA A 87 -11.39 0.04 -2.39
N LEU A 88 -11.24 1.22 -1.80
CA LEU A 88 -9.98 1.55 -1.13
C LEU A 88 -9.83 0.70 0.13
N PRO A 89 -8.61 0.18 0.41
CA PRO A 89 -8.38 -0.57 1.63
C PRO A 89 -8.74 0.28 2.85
N CYS A 90 -9.25 -0.35 3.91
CA CYS A 90 -9.63 0.28 5.18
C CYS A 90 -10.81 1.27 5.16
N VAL A 91 -11.23 1.81 4.02
CA VAL A 91 -12.27 2.85 3.97
C VAL A 91 -13.65 2.26 3.81
N ASP A 92 -13.77 1.26 2.93
CA ASP A 92 -15.03 0.65 2.58
C ASP A 92 -15.14 -0.76 3.15
N ASP A 93 -16.37 -1.19 3.41
CA ASP A 93 -16.71 -2.56 3.79
C ASP A 93 -16.86 -3.47 2.56
N ASP A 94 -16.10 -3.17 1.51
CA ASP A 94 -16.17 -3.77 0.19
C ASP A 94 -14.82 -4.39 -0.20
N LEU A 95 -14.80 -5.04 -1.37
CA LEU A 95 -13.63 -5.70 -1.93
C LEU A 95 -12.59 -4.69 -2.43
N SER A 96 -11.42 -4.70 -1.80
CA SER A 96 -10.22 -4.02 -2.28
C SER A 96 -9.29 -4.99 -3.01
N VAL A 97 -8.81 -4.61 -4.19
CA VAL A 97 -7.93 -5.46 -4.99
C VAL A 97 -6.59 -4.77 -5.21
N VAL A 98 -5.52 -5.45 -4.81
CA VAL A 98 -4.15 -5.00 -4.99
C VAL A 98 -3.35 -6.04 -5.75
N LEU A 99 -2.85 -5.64 -6.91
CA LEU A 99 -1.97 -6.44 -7.76
C LEU A 99 -0.53 -6.10 -7.40
N GLY A 100 0.37 -7.06 -7.25
CA GLY A 100 1.79 -6.81 -7.09
C GLY A 100 2.61 -7.77 -7.94
N ALA A 101 3.58 -7.26 -8.68
CA ALA A 101 4.34 -8.02 -9.65
C ALA A 101 5.41 -8.93 -9.00
N SER A 102 6.53 -8.36 -8.56
CA SER A 102 7.67 -9.13 -8.04
C SER A 102 7.77 -9.08 -6.51
N ALA A 103 7.33 -7.97 -5.91
CA ALA A 103 7.38 -7.75 -4.47
C ALA A 103 6.47 -8.70 -3.67
N PHE A 104 5.52 -9.37 -4.36
CA PHE A 104 4.61 -10.36 -3.79
C PHE A 104 4.99 -11.80 -4.12
N SER A 105 6.12 -12.05 -4.78
CA SER A 105 6.57 -13.42 -5.07
C SER A 105 6.71 -14.30 -3.80
N THR A 106 6.93 -13.68 -2.63
CA THR A 106 6.99 -14.37 -1.33
C THR A 106 5.62 -14.62 -0.70
N LEU A 107 4.52 -14.06 -1.22
CA LEU A 107 3.16 -14.31 -0.71
C LEU A 107 2.77 -15.79 -0.82
N ALA A 108 3.39 -16.55 -1.72
CA ALA A 108 3.21 -18.01 -1.80
C ALA A 108 3.61 -18.74 -0.49
N GLY A 109 4.43 -18.12 0.35
CA GLY A 109 4.81 -18.63 1.67
C GLY A 109 3.84 -18.27 2.79
N MET A 110 2.79 -17.48 2.53
CA MET A 110 1.80 -17.13 3.55
C MET A 110 0.95 -18.32 3.94
N ALA A 111 0.56 -18.34 5.22
CA ALA A 111 -0.41 -19.28 5.76
C ALA A 111 -1.75 -18.58 6.06
N ALA A 112 -2.82 -19.37 6.12
CA ALA A 112 -4.06 -18.88 6.71
C ALA A 112 -3.81 -18.49 8.18
N GLY A 113 -4.35 -17.33 8.60
CA GLY A 113 -4.09 -16.71 9.89
C GLY A 113 -2.96 -15.67 9.88
N ASP A 114 -2.19 -15.55 8.79
CA ASP A 114 -1.12 -14.56 8.73
C ASP A 114 -1.70 -13.12 8.70
N PRO A 115 -1.20 -12.21 9.56
CA PRO A 115 -1.68 -10.84 9.61
C PRO A 115 -1.09 -10.00 8.48
N ILE A 116 -1.93 -9.14 7.92
CA ILE A 116 -1.61 -8.14 6.90
C ILE A 116 -1.98 -6.78 7.48
N ASP A 117 -0.99 -5.93 7.73
CA ASP A 117 -1.22 -4.55 8.16
C ASP A 117 -1.32 -3.67 6.91
N VAL A 118 -2.39 -2.88 6.81
CA VAL A 118 -2.59 -1.92 5.72
C VAL A 118 -2.74 -0.52 6.29
N VAL A 119 -1.92 0.39 5.81
CA VAL A 119 -1.96 1.81 6.18
C VAL A 119 -2.34 2.59 4.94
N VAL A 120 -3.45 3.32 5.01
CA VAL A 120 -3.89 4.27 3.98
C VAL A 120 -3.77 5.70 4.53
N PRO A 121 -3.83 6.75 3.68
CA PRO A 121 -3.68 8.13 4.16
C PRO A 121 -4.66 8.54 5.28
N VAL A 122 -5.80 7.87 5.39
CA VAL A 122 -6.87 8.18 6.36
C VAL A 122 -6.90 7.28 7.58
N GLY A 123 -6.04 6.26 7.65
CA GLY A 123 -6.03 5.36 8.81
C GLY A 123 -5.29 4.05 8.58
N ARG A 124 -5.43 3.17 9.54
CA ARG A 124 -4.87 1.81 9.51
C ARG A 124 -5.94 0.78 9.72
N CYS A 125 -5.80 -0.33 9.02
CA CYS A 125 -6.61 -1.52 9.27
C CYS A 125 -5.75 -2.76 9.17
N ARG A 126 -6.25 -3.85 9.75
CA ARG A 126 -5.58 -5.14 9.75
C ARG A 126 -6.47 -6.14 9.04
N TYR A 127 -5.87 -6.97 8.22
CA TYR A 127 -6.50 -8.12 7.61
C TYR A 127 -5.82 -9.40 8.11
N GLU A 128 -6.53 -10.50 8.02
CA GLU A 128 -6.02 -11.83 8.28
C GLU A 128 -6.20 -12.68 7.02
N ALA A 129 -5.12 -13.33 6.56
CA ALA A 129 -5.18 -14.19 5.40
C ALA A 129 -6.11 -15.39 5.68
N GLY A 130 -7.20 -15.52 4.94
CA GLY A 130 -8.12 -16.65 5.06
C GLY A 130 -7.75 -17.78 4.10
N GLN A 131 -7.40 -17.43 2.87
CA GLN A 131 -7.08 -18.39 1.82
C GLN A 131 -5.89 -17.90 0.99
N VAL A 132 -4.95 -18.81 0.73
CA VAL A 132 -3.84 -18.63 -0.21
C VAL A 132 -3.97 -19.69 -1.28
N ALA A 133 -4.12 -19.28 -2.53
CA ALA A 133 -4.32 -20.19 -3.65
C ALA A 133 -3.46 -19.80 -4.85
N VAL A 134 -3.02 -20.80 -5.61
CA VAL A 134 -2.45 -20.59 -6.95
C VAL A 134 -3.54 -20.95 -7.95
N ILE A 135 -3.95 -19.98 -8.76
CA ILE A 135 -5.02 -20.13 -9.74
C ILE A 135 -4.52 -19.81 -11.14
N ASP A 136 -5.25 -20.24 -12.16
CA ASP A 136 -5.03 -19.76 -13.52
C ASP A 136 -5.43 -18.27 -13.58
N SER A 137 -4.65 -17.46 -14.29
CA SER A 137 -4.94 -16.03 -14.43
C SER A 137 -6.27 -15.78 -15.13
N ALA A 138 -6.74 -16.72 -15.97
CA ALA A 138 -8.08 -16.66 -16.57
C ALA A 138 -9.21 -16.92 -15.55
N ASP A 139 -8.91 -17.52 -14.40
CA ASP A 139 -9.86 -17.77 -13.32
C ASP A 139 -9.94 -16.62 -12.31
N LEU A 140 -9.03 -15.63 -12.38
CA LEU A 140 -9.00 -14.50 -11.43
C LEU A 140 -10.32 -13.71 -11.40
N ALA A 141 -10.95 -13.52 -12.56
CA ALA A 141 -12.26 -12.86 -12.65
C ALA A 141 -13.34 -13.64 -11.87
N ARG A 142 -13.33 -14.98 -11.97
CA ARG A 142 -14.26 -15.84 -11.22
C ARG A 142 -13.97 -15.83 -9.73
N THR A 143 -12.70 -15.78 -9.34
CA THR A 143 -12.32 -15.63 -7.93
C THR A 143 -12.88 -14.33 -7.36
N ARG A 144 -12.77 -13.22 -8.10
CA ARG A 144 -13.33 -11.91 -7.70
C ARG A 144 -14.85 -11.97 -7.46
N GLU A 145 -15.59 -12.64 -8.34
CA GLU A 145 -17.05 -12.82 -8.22
C GLU A 145 -17.44 -13.74 -7.05
N SER A 146 -16.54 -14.62 -6.61
CA SER A 146 -16.78 -15.58 -5.52
C SER A 146 -16.37 -15.09 -4.14
N VAL A 147 -15.75 -13.90 -4.05
CA VAL A 147 -15.35 -13.33 -2.77
C VAL A 147 -16.62 -12.95 -2.00
N PRO A 148 -16.76 -13.38 -0.72
CA PRO A 148 -17.93 -13.03 0.07
C PRO A 148 -18.03 -11.51 0.23
N ASP A 149 -19.27 -11.01 0.33
CA ASP A 149 -19.53 -9.61 0.66
C ASP A 149 -18.85 -9.25 1.99
N GLY A 150 -18.20 -8.08 2.03
CA GLY A 150 -17.51 -7.55 3.20
C GLY A 150 -16.13 -6.96 2.88
N ALA A 151 -15.47 -6.46 3.93
CA ALA A 151 -14.14 -5.87 3.85
C ALA A 151 -13.08 -6.94 3.58
N VAL A 152 -12.89 -7.25 2.30
CA VAL A 152 -11.94 -8.26 1.82
C VAL A 152 -10.81 -7.59 1.05
N LEU A 153 -9.59 -7.99 1.35
CA LEU A 153 -8.39 -7.61 0.61
C LEU A 153 -7.94 -8.79 -0.25
N LEU A 154 -7.85 -8.55 -1.56
CA LEU A 154 -7.31 -9.51 -2.52
C LEU A 154 -5.89 -9.06 -2.93
N LEU A 155 -4.88 -9.82 -2.50
CA LEU A 155 -3.50 -9.64 -3.00
C LEU A 155 -3.24 -10.61 -4.13
N VAL A 156 -2.85 -10.11 -5.29
CA VAL A 156 -2.62 -10.93 -6.49
C VAL A 156 -1.22 -10.72 -7.00
N THR A 157 -0.51 -11.81 -7.31
CA THR A 157 0.83 -11.77 -7.89
C THR A 157 0.99 -12.83 -8.97
N PRO A 158 1.84 -12.61 -9.99
CA PRO A 158 2.28 -13.67 -10.88
C PRO A 158 2.76 -14.90 -10.09
N GLY A 159 2.33 -16.08 -10.53
CA GLY A 159 2.71 -17.37 -9.95
C GLY A 159 4.09 -17.84 -10.41
N PRO A 160 4.55 -19.00 -9.91
CA PRO A 160 5.83 -19.58 -10.27
C PRO A 160 5.87 -20.12 -11.72
N GLU A 161 4.72 -20.31 -12.35
CA GLU A 161 4.58 -20.77 -13.73
C GLU A 161 3.83 -19.72 -14.57
N ASP A 162 4.18 -19.63 -15.85
CA ASP A 162 3.52 -18.72 -16.79
C ASP A 162 2.01 -18.96 -16.83
N GLY A 163 1.24 -17.88 -16.66
CA GLY A 163 -0.22 -17.92 -16.68
C GLY A 163 -0.85 -18.27 -15.34
N LEU A 164 -0.07 -18.62 -14.30
CA LEU A 164 -0.59 -18.75 -12.94
C LEU A 164 -0.50 -17.43 -12.17
N SER A 165 -1.39 -17.26 -11.20
CA SER A 165 -1.36 -16.17 -10.23
C SER A 165 -1.49 -16.75 -8.83
N VAL A 166 -0.72 -16.24 -7.87
CA VAL A 166 -0.98 -16.46 -6.45
C VAL A 166 -1.98 -15.41 -6.00
N VAL A 167 -3.03 -15.85 -5.33
CA VAL A 167 -4.10 -15.02 -4.80
C VAL A 167 -4.20 -15.27 -3.31
N VAL A 168 -4.10 -14.20 -2.54
CA VAL A 168 -4.37 -14.18 -1.10
C VAL A 168 -5.70 -13.46 -0.88
N VAL A 169 -6.66 -14.17 -0.31
CA VAL A 169 -7.94 -13.61 0.14
C VAL A 169 -7.84 -13.38 1.64
N ALA A 170 -7.93 -12.12 2.07
CA ALA A 170 -7.81 -11.75 3.47
C ALA A 170 -9.03 -10.98 3.96
N ALA A 171 -9.55 -11.35 5.13
CA ALA A 171 -10.69 -10.68 5.74
C ALA A 171 -10.20 -9.63 6.74
N ARG A 172 -10.86 -8.46 6.80
CA ARG A 172 -10.52 -7.43 7.78
C ARG A 172 -10.79 -7.94 9.19
N ILE A 173 -9.83 -7.73 10.09
CA ILE A 173 -9.92 -8.07 11.51
C ILE A 173 -9.76 -6.82 12.37
N GLY A 174 -10.63 -6.68 13.38
CA GLY A 174 -10.63 -5.54 14.29
C GLY A 174 -11.28 -4.28 13.70
N GLU A 175 -11.27 -3.22 14.51
CA GLU A 175 -11.78 -1.91 14.14
C GLU A 175 -10.77 -1.16 13.27
N VAL A 176 -11.27 -0.40 12.30
CA VAL A 176 -10.45 0.52 11.52
C VAL A 176 -10.09 1.70 12.42
N GLU A 177 -8.79 1.90 12.63
CA GLU A 177 -8.32 3.08 13.33
C GLU A 177 -8.14 4.20 12.32
N LEU A 178 -9.22 4.97 12.16
CA LEU A 178 -9.23 6.16 11.35
C LEU A 178 -8.57 7.29 12.14
N ASP A 179 -7.63 7.99 11.50
CA ASP A 179 -7.04 9.19 12.08
C ASP A 179 -8.05 10.35 11.97
N THR A 180 -9.02 10.33 12.88
CA THR A 180 -10.03 11.39 13.03
C THR A 180 -9.48 12.59 13.78
N THR A 181 -8.23 12.98 13.51
CA THR A 181 -7.67 14.22 14.06
C THR A 181 -8.40 15.42 13.42
N GLY A 182 -9.57 15.71 13.96
CA GLY A 182 -10.30 16.95 13.75
C GLY A 182 -9.42 18.07 14.26
N THR A 183 -8.68 18.69 13.34
CA THR A 183 -7.92 19.89 13.64
C THR A 183 -8.92 21.04 13.77
N THR A 184 -9.52 21.19 14.95
CA THR A 184 -10.15 22.46 15.38
C THR A 184 -9.04 23.41 15.84
N SER A 185 -8.15 23.77 14.91
CA SER A 185 -7.20 24.86 15.17
C SER A 185 -7.94 26.19 14.97
N PRO A 186 -7.80 27.18 15.88
CA PRO A 186 -8.32 28.51 15.62
C PRO A 186 -7.75 28.99 14.29
N SER A 187 -8.65 29.46 13.40
CA SER A 187 -8.34 29.93 12.06
C SER A 187 -7.22 30.98 12.11
N SER A 188 -6.00 30.50 11.97
CA SER A 188 -4.81 31.30 11.76
C SER A 188 -4.62 31.27 10.26
N THR A 189 -5.01 32.36 9.61
CA THR A 189 -4.80 32.55 8.17
C THR A 189 -3.31 32.59 7.88
N SER A 190 -2.69 31.42 7.80
CA SER A 190 -1.37 31.25 7.23
C SER A 190 -1.58 31.27 5.73
N THR A 191 -1.28 32.40 5.10
CA THR A 191 -1.14 32.47 3.65
C THR A 191 0.07 31.63 3.25
N THR A 192 -0.13 30.33 3.07
CA THR A 192 0.84 29.47 2.41
C THR A 192 0.85 29.88 0.95
N SER A 193 1.81 30.73 0.58
CA SER A 193 2.09 30.98 -0.83
C SER A 193 2.77 29.73 -1.38
N THR A 194 1.96 28.79 -1.89
CA THR A 194 2.43 27.64 -2.65
C THR A 194 2.93 28.15 -4.00
N VAL A 195 4.17 28.65 -4.01
CA VAL A 195 4.90 28.77 -5.26
C VAL A 195 5.06 27.34 -5.79
N PRO A 196 4.55 27.01 -7.00
CA PRO A 196 4.78 25.70 -7.57
C PRO A 196 6.29 25.48 -7.67
N VAL A 197 6.79 24.44 -6.99
CA VAL A 197 8.19 24.06 -7.10
C VAL A 197 8.36 23.53 -8.51
N VAL A 198 9.11 24.28 -9.32
CA VAL A 198 9.46 23.85 -10.67
C VAL A 198 10.44 22.69 -10.51
N GLN A 199 9.97 21.47 -10.83
CA GLN A 199 10.86 20.32 -10.93
C GLN A 199 11.93 20.61 -11.98
N THR A 200 13.16 20.22 -11.66
CA THR A 200 14.36 20.39 -12.48
C THR A 200 14.88 18.99 -12.82
N PRO A 201 14.35 18.37 -13.89
CA PRO A 201 14.78 17.04 -14.33
C PRO A 201 16.30 16.99 -14.52
N GLN A 202 16.92 15.91 -14.06
CA GLN A 202 18.37 15.71 -14.14
C GLN A 202 18.76 14.97 -15.43
N PRO A 203 19.96 15.18 -15.97
CA PRO A 203 20.35 14.60 -17.26
C PRO A 203 20.44 13.07 -17.26
N THR A 204 20.61 12.44 -16.09
CA THR A 204 20.64 10.98 -15.94
C THR A 204 19.90 10.56 -14.67
N GLY A 205 19.39 9.32 -14.64
CA GLY A 205 18.74 8.78 -13.44
C GLY A 205 19.65 8.75 -12.23
N ARG A 206 20.94 8.42 -12.41
CA ARG A 206 21.95 8.50 -11.35
C ARG A 206 22.12 9.93 -10.80
N ALA A 207 22.13 10.94 -11.68
CA ALA A 207 22.23 12.34 -11.26
C ALA A 207 20.99 12.79 -10.48
N ALA A 208 19.79 12.32 -10.83
CA ALA A 208 18.56 12.56 -10.06
C ALA A 208 18.67 11.99 -8.64
N VAL A 209 19.09 10.73 -8.52
CA VAL A 209 19.26 10.08 -7.21
C VAL A 209 20.35 10.76 -6.38
N ASP A 210 21.52 11.05 -6.96
CA ASP A 210 22.62 11.69 -6.24
C ASP A 210 22.24 13.11 -5.76
N ALA A 211 21.51 13.89 -6.59
CA ALA A 211 20.99 15.20 -6.19
C ALA A 211 19.96 15.09 -5.06
N PHE A 212 19.04 14.12 -5.14
CA PHE A 212 18.02 13.88 -4.13
C PHE A 212 18.63 13.48 -2.77
N LEU A 213 19.60 12.56 -2.77
CA LEU A 213 20.33 12.17 -1.56
C LEU A 213 21.20 13.29 -1.01
N GLY A 214 21.80 14.11 -1.87
CA GLY A 214 22.55 15.30 -1.47
C GLY A 214 21.66 16.31 -0.73
N ALA A 215 20.44 16.55 -1.23
CA ALA A 215 19.47 17.42 -0.58
C ALA A 215 19.00 16.87 0.78
N TRP A 216 18.74 15.57 0.88
CA TRP A 216 18.42 14.91 2.16
C TRP A 216 19.56 15.03 3.18
N GLN A 217 20.81 14.78 2.76
CA GLN A 217 21.98 14.92 3.64
C GLN A 217 22.19 16.36 4.11
N ALA A 218 21.82 17.35 3.30
CA ALA A 218 21.87 18.76 3.65
C ALA A 218 20.67 19.22 4.51
N GLY A 219 19.64 18.38 4.70
CA GLY A 219 18.39 18.76 5.34
C GLY A 219 17.55 19.75 4.51
N ASP A 220 17.82 19.88 3.21
CA ASP A 220 17.15 20.81 2.30
C ASP A 220 15.98 20.15 1.57
N ARG A 221 14.79 20.20 2.19
CA ARG A 221 13.55 19.69 1.56
C ARG A 221 13.20 20.43 0.26
N GLY A 222 13.59 21.69 0.11
CA GLY A 222 13.28 22.48 -1.09
C GLY A 222 14.06 21.97 -2.29
N ALA A 223 15.37 21.76 -2.12
CA ALA A 223 16.21 21.15 -3.14
C ALA A 223 15.77 19.72 -3.48
N ALA A 224 15.32 18.94 -2.48
CA ALA A 224 14.80 17.59 -2.72
C ALA A 224 13.54 17.61 -3.60
N ARG A 225 12.58 18.50 -3.31
CA ARG A 225 11.36 18.70 -4.14
C ARG A 225 11.65 19.18 -5.56
N ALA A 226 12.82 19.78 -5.80
CA ALA A 226 13.21 20.18 -7.14
C ALA A 226 13.62 18.97 -8.02
N VAL A 227 13.97 17.82 -7.45
CA VAL A 227 14.47 16.64 -8.19
C VAL A 227 13.69 15.35 -7.92
N ALA A 228 12.65 15.43 -7.09
CA ALA A 228 11.84 14.30 -6.68
C ALA A 228 10.36 14.68 -6.57
N ASP A 229 9.50 13.68 -6.66
CA ASP A 229 8.09 13.82 -6.31
C ASP A 229 7.93 13.97 -4.79
N GLN A 230 6.80 14.54 -4.35
CA GLN A 230 6.57 14.90 -2.95
C GLN A 230 6.62 13.68 -2.01
N VAL A 231 6.09 12.53 -2.45
CA VAL A 231 6.03 11.29 -1.66
C VAL A 231 7.44 10.77 -1.32
N PRO A 232 8.36 10.56 -2.28
CA PRO A 232 9.75 10.25 -1.98
C PRO A 232 10.41 11.22 -1.01
N VAL A 233 10.17 12.53 -1.16
CA VAL A 233 10.73 13.55 -0.25
C VAL A 233 10.26 13.30 1.19
N ASP A 234 8.96 13.11 1.39
CA ASP A 234 8.40 12.94 2.73
C ASP A 234 8.89 11.64 3.38
N LEU A 235 8.94 10.55 2.62
CA LEU A 235 9.46 9.26 3.07
C LEU A 235 10.95 9.34 3.43
N LEU A 236 11.80 9.91 2.57
CA LEU A 236 13.23 9.97 2.83
C LEU A 236 13.55 10.89 4.02
N PHE A 237 12.87 12.03 4.13
CA PHE A 237 13.10 12.98 5.23
C PHE A 237 12.47 12.54 6.57
N ALA A 238 11.71 11.44 6.59
CA ALA A 238 11.35 10.76 7.84
C ALA A 238 12.49 9.86 8.38
N VAL A 239 13.45 9.49 7.52
CA VAL A 239 14.63 8.70 7.91
C VAL A 239 15.70 9.64 8.49
N PRO A 240 16.28 9.32 9.66
CA PRO A 240 17.38 10.10 10.22
C PRO A 240 18.54 10.24 9.23
N VAL A 241 19.03 11.47 9.08
CA VAL A 241 20.12 11.77 8.16
C VAL A 241 21.34 10.96 8.53
N ASN A 242 21.77 10.11 7.60
CA ASN A 242 22.94 9.25 7.71
C ASN A 242 23.73 9.35 6.41
N ARG A 243 25.00 8.95 6.43
CA ARG A 243 25.82 8.89 5.22
C ARG A 243 25.59 7.55 4.52
N PRO A 244 24.84 7.49 3.40
CA PRO A 244 24.61 6.25 2.67
C PRO A 244 25.90 5.73 2.04
N SER A 245 26.12 4.42 2.13
CA SER A 245 27.14 3.72 1.35
C SER A 245 26.52 3.17 0.08
N ASP A 246 26.96 3.65 -1.07
CA ASP A 246 26.50 3.19 -2.38
C ASP A 246 26.74 1.68 -2.58
N ARG A 247 25.71 0.96 -3.03
CA ARG A 247 25.74 -0.47 -3.38
C ARG A 247 25.66 -0.71 -4.89
N GLY A 248 25.51 0.35 -5.67
CA GLY A 248 25.36 0.34 -7.10
C GLY A 248 23.97 0.77 -7.56
N CYS A 249 23.87 1.05 -8.85
CA CYS A 249 22.62 1.29 -9.53
C CYS A 249 22.47 0.33 -10.70
N THR A 250 21.22 0.06 -11.09
CA THR A 250 20.95 -0.56 -12.38
C THR A 250 21.46 0.35 -13.50
N GLN A 251 22.05 -0.25 -14.53
CA GLN A 251 22.31 0.48 -15.77
C GLN A 251 20.99 0.60 -16.52
N GLY A 252 20.52 1.85 -16.68
CA GLY A 252 19.39 2.17 -17.54
C GLY A 252 19.87 3.04 -18.70
N ASP A 253 19.29 2.81 -19.88
CA ASP A 253 19.41 3.73 -21.00
C ASP A 253 18.63 5.03 -20.72
N ALA A 254 18.74 6.03 -21.59
CA ALA A 254 18.09 7.34 -21.42
C ALA A 254 16.55 7.30 -21.25
N ASN A 255 15.91 6.17 -21.59
CA ASN A 255 14.47 5.97 -21.51
C ASN A 255 14.06 4.90 -20.47
N GLN A 256 14.98 4.41 -19.65
CA GLN A 256 14.72 3.37 -18.66
C GLN A 256 14.86 3.92 -17.25
N SER A 257 14.07 3.40 -16.31
CA SER A 257 14.20 3.73 -14.90
C SER A 257 15.57 3.28 -14.36
N VAL A 258 16.13 4.09 -13.46
CA VAL A 258 17.38 3.78 -12.76
C VAL A 258 17.05 3.56 -11.31
N SER A 259 17.36 2.38 -10.79
CA SER A 259 17.19 2.03 -9.38
C SER A 259 18.57 1.93 -8.73
N CYS A 260 18.76 2.65 -7.63
CA CYS A 260 19.99 2.71 -6.87
C CYS A 260 19.76 2.19 -5.45
N VAL A 261 20.71 1.41 -4.94
CA VAL A 261 20.63 0.82 -3.61
C VAL A 261 21.77 1.38 -2.76
N TYR A 262 21.45 1.71 -1.51
CA TYR A 262 22.36 2.30 -0.55
C TYR A 262 22.24 1.60 0.79
N ARG A 263 23.35 1.35 1.46
CA ARG A 263 23.36 0.85 2.84
C ARG A 263 23.44 2.02 3.83
N LEU A 264 22.53 2.03 4.80
CA LEU A 264 22.50 2.92 5.95
C LEU A 264 22.86 2.13 7.23
N PRO A 265 23.21 2.80 8.34
CA PRO A 265 23.37 2.13 9.63
C PRO A 265 22.08 1.47 10.13
N THR A 266 20.92 1.97 9.70
CA THR A 266 19.58 1.54 10.10
C THR A 266 18.93 0.55 9.14
N GLY A 267 19.63 0.16 8.06
CA GLY A 267 19.11 -0.77 7.06
C GLY A 267 19.49 -0.42 5.61
N GLU A 268 18.61 -0.72 4.66
CA GLU A 268 18.85 -0.50 3.24
C GLU A 268 17.89 0.55 2.67
N LEU A 269 18.42 1.43 1.82
CA LEU A 269 17.68 2.48 1.14
C LEU A 269 17.73 2.23 -0.37
N GLN A 270 16.57 2.02 -0.97
CA GLN A 270 16.40 1.95 -2.42
C GLN A 270 15.78 3.25 -2.92
N VAL A 271 16.34 3.81 -3.98
CA VAL A 271 15.85 5.03 -4.63
C VAL A 271 15.73 4.76 -6.13
N ARG A 272 14.59 5.11 -6.73
CA ARG A 272 14.38 4.97 -8.17
C ARG A 272 14.11 6.33 -8.79
N ALA A 273 14.69 6.53 -9.97
CA ALA A 273 14.43 7.66 -10.82
C ALA A 273 13.84 7.19 -12.15
N VAL A 274 12.86 7.93 -12.66
CA VAL A 274 12.16 7.65 -13.92
C VAL A 274 12.37 8.78 -14.92
N PRO A 275 12.36 8.48 -16.22
CA PRO A 275 12.42 9.51 -17.25
C PRO A 275 11.14 10.35 -17.25
N ARG A 276 11.31 11.67 -17.30
CA ARG A 276 10.27 12.70 -17.49
C ARG A 276 10.70 13.63 -18.63
N GLN A 277 9.81 14.54 -19.05
CA GLN A 277 10.14 15.49 -20.11
C GLN A 277 11.38 16.33 -19.70
N GLY A 278 12.48 16.16 -20.43
CA GLY A 278 13.71 16.91 -20.20
C GLY A 278 14.73 16.28 -19.23
N GLY A 279 14.48 15.07 -18.70
CA GLY A 279 15.46 14.38 -17.85
C GLY A 279 14.85 13.33 -16.93
N PHE A 280 15.42 13.16 -15.75
CA PHE A 280 15.01 12.19 -14.74
C PHE A 280 14.60 12.89 -13.44
N ILE A 281 13.59 12.33 -12.78
CA ILE A 281 13.10 12.73 -11.45
C ILE A 281 12.99 11.47 -10.60
N VAL A 282 13.23 11.60 -9.29
CA VAL A 282 13.00 10.51 -8.32
C VAL A 282 11.51 10.38 -8.06
N ASP A 283 10.94 9.23 -8.41
CA ASP A 283 9.52 8.90 -8.21
C ASP A 283 9.31 7.97 -7.00
N PHE A 284 10.37 7.30 -6.54
CA PHE A 284 10.23 6.27 -5.53
C PHE A 284 11.43 6.22 -4.58
N VAL A 285 11.11 6.03 -3.30
CA VAL A 285 12.08 5.75 -2.25
C VAL A 285 11.53 4.67 -1.32
N PHE A 286 12.38 3.76 -0.89
CA PHE A 286 12.05 2.72 0.08
C PHE A 286 13.21 2.54 1.05
N HIS A 287 12.91 2.49 2.35
CA HIS A 287 13.88 2.22 3.39
C HIS A 287 13.43 0.99 4.19
N SER A 288 14.17 -0.10 4.10
CA SER A 288 13.99 -1.25 4.99
C SER A 288 14.73 -0.97 6.29
N GLY A 289 13.97 -0.67 7.35
CA GLY A 289 14.50 -0.62 8.71
C GLY A 289 14.54 -2.03 9.33
N GLU A 290 15.53 -2.29 10.18
CA GLU A 290 15.50 -3.42 11.13
C GLU A 290 14.57 -3.14 12.32
#